data_AF-A0A447TYR4-F1
#
_entry.id   AF-A0A447TYR4-F1
#
_cell.length_a   1.000
_cell.length_b   1.000
_cell.length_c   1.000
_cell.angle_alpha   90.00
_cell.angle_beta   90.00
_cell.angle_gamma   90.00
#
_symmetry.space_group_name_H-M   'P 1'
#
loop_
_entity.id
_entity.type
_entity.pdbx_description
1 polymer ?
#
loop_
_entity_poly.entity_id
_entity_poly.type
_entity_poly.pdbx_seq_one_letter_code
_entity_poly.pdbx_strand_id
1 'polypeptide(L)'
;MGLEYVDIFYHHRPDPETPLKETMKALDHLVRHGKALYVGISNYPADLARQAIDILEDLGTPCLIHQPKYSLFERWVEDGLLALLQEKGVGSIAFSPLAGGQLTDRYLNGIPEDSRAASGSRFLKTRTDYRRQTGKSSPVE
;
A
#
# COMPACT_ATOMS: atom_id res chain seq x y z
N MET A 1 9.15 12.15 -14.88
CA MET A 1 8.19 11.57 -15.83
C MET A 1 8.00 12.43 -17.06
N GLY A 2 8.07 13.77 -16.97
CA GLY A 2 7.91 14.63 -18.16
C GLY A 2 6.50 14.58 -18.76
N LEU A 3 5.50 14.31 -17.92
CA LEU A 3 4.10 14.15 -18.31
C LEU A 3 3.29 15.35 -17.81
N GLU A 4 2.26 15.72 -18.57
CA GLU A 4 1.32 16.79 -18.18
C GLU A 4 0.31 16.31 -17.13
N TYR A 5 0.00 15.01 -17.13
CA TYR A 5 -0.90 14.33 -16.21
C TYR A 5 -0.47 12.87 -15.99
N VAL A 6 -1.10 12.19 -15.02
CA VAL A 6 -1.00 10.74 -14.81
C VAL A 6 -2.37 10.08 -14.91
N ASP A 7 -2.44 8.81 -15.28
CA ASP A 7 -3.73 8.11 -15.30
C ASP A 7 -4.32 7.98 -13.88
N ILE A 8 -3.48 7.60 -12.90
CA ILE A 8 -3.90 7.43 -11.50
C ILE A 8 -2.91 8.15 -10.58
N PHE A 9 -3.40 9.07 -9.76
CA PHE A 9 -2.62 9.68 -8.69
C PHE A 9 -3.01 9.08 -7.33
N TYR A 10 -2.02 8.63 -6.56
CA TYR A 10 -2.25 7.99 -5.27
C TYR A 10 -1.95 8.91 -4.09
N HIS A 11 -2.79 8.85 -3.07
CA HIS A 11 -2.33 9.14 -1.71
C HIS A 11 -1.69 7.89 -1.11
N HIS A 12 -0.36 7.93 -0.90
CA HIS A 12 0.47 6.74 -0.66
C HIS A 12 0.23 6.07 0.71
N ARG A 13 -0.16 6.85 1.73
CA ARG A 13 -0.51 6.32 3.06
C ARG A 13 -1.26 7.39 3.85
N PRO A 14 -2.13 7.01 4.80
CA PRO A 14 -2.70 7.97 5.74
C PRO A 14 -1.63 8.82 6.40
N ASP A 15 -1.90 10.12 6.50
CA ASP A 15 -1.12 11.05 7.31
C ASP A 15 -1.96 11.45 8.54
N PRO A 16 -1.57 11.04 9.76
CA PRO A 16 -2.35 11.34 10.97
C PRO A 16 -2.40 12.82 11.33
N GLU A 17 -1.46 13.63 10.82
CA GLU A 17 -1.38 15.05 11.12
C GLU A 17 -2.20 15.92 10.16
N THR A 18 -2.65 15.35 9.03
CA THR A 18 -3.45 16.05 8.02
C THR A 18 -4.91 15.59 8.10
N PRO A 19 -5.89 16.50 8.24
CA PRO A 19 -7.30 16.11 8.21
C PRO A 19 -7.66 15.37 6.93
N LEU A 20 -8.30 14.21 7.04
CA LEU A 20 -8.59 13.35 5.89
C LEU A 20 -9.31 14.09 4.74
N LYS A 21 -10.26 14.95 5.08
CA LYS A 21 -11.02 15.75 4.11
C LYS A 21 -10.13 16.72 3.32
N GLU A 22 -9.08 17.24 3.94
CA GLU A 22 -8.10 18.08 3.25
C GLU A 22 -7.35 17.29 2.19
N THR A 23 -6.85 16.11 2.54
CA THR A 23 -6.20 15.19 1.59
C THR A 23 -7.13 14.82 0.42
N MET A 24 -8.39 14.46 0.71
CA MET A 24 -9.34 14.08 -0.35
C MET A 24 -9.71 15.24 -1.26
N LYS A 25 -9.81 16.47 -0.73
CA LYS A 25 -9.96 17.69 -1.55
C LYS A 25 -8.75 17.93 -2.44
N ALA A 26 -7.54 17.67 -1.96
CA ALA A 26 -6.34 17.80 -2.80
C ALA A 26 -6.35 16.79 -3.96
N LEU A 27 -6.78 15.55 -3.72
CA LEU A 27 -6.97 14.54 -4.77
C LEU A 27 -8.03 14.98 -5.80
N ASP A 28 -9.19 15.44 -5.34
CA ASP A 28 -10.25 16.01 -6.20
C ASP A 28 -9.74 17.19 -7.04
N HIS A 29 -8.99 18.11 -6.43
CA HIS A 29 -8.40 19.24 -7.15
C HIS A 29 -7.44 18.79 -8.26
N LEU A 30 -6.63 17.75 -8.06
CA LEU A 30 -5.74 17.23 -9.10
C LEU A 30 -6.51 16.75 -10.32
N VAL A 31 -7.65 16.07 -10.11
CA VAL A 31 -8.52 15.61 -11.21
C VAL A 31 -9.17 16.79 -11.91
N ARG A 32 -9.73 17.75 -11.16
CA ARG A 32 -10.36 18.95 -11.74
C ARG A 32 -9.41 19.81 -12.57
N HIS A 33 -8.14 19.85 -12.20
CA HIS A 33 -7.11 20.57 -12.95
C HIS A 33 -6.48 19.75 -14.08
N GLY A 34 -7.00 18.54 -14.37
CA GLY A 34 -6.49 17.67 -15.42
C GLY A 34 -5.07 17.16 -15.18
N LYS A 35 -4.65 17.08 -13.90
CA LYS A 35 -3.33 16.55 -13.51
C LYS A 35 -3.36 15.06 -13.19
N ALA A 36 -4.54 14.51 -13.00
CA ALA A 36 -4.79 13.07 -12.94
C ALA A 36 -6.12 12.74 -13.63
N LEU A 37 -6.23 11.57 -14.28
CA LEU A 37 -7.53 11.09 -14.77
C LEU A 37 -8.37 10.49 -13.64
N TYR A 38 -7.71 9.76 -12.73
CA TYR A 38 -8.31 9.10 -11.58
C TYR A 38 -7.44 9.24 -10.33
N VAL A 39 -8.03 8.92 -9.18
CA VAL A 39 -7.33 8.89 -7.90
C VAL A 39 -7.44 7.55 -7.23
N GLY A 40 -6.44 7.23 -6.42
CA GLY A 40 -6.41 6.05 -5.58
C GLY A 40 -5.82 6.34 -4.21
N ILE A 41 -5.99 5.38 -3.30
CA ILE A 41 -5.40 5.42 -1.97
C ILE A 41 -4.55 4.16 -1.75
N SER A 42 -3.57 4.23 -0.86
CA SER A 42 -2.71 3.09 -0.54
C SER A 42 -2.50 3.00 0.97
N ASN A 43 -2.43 1.78 1.50
CA ASN A 43 -2.19 1.51 2.92
C ASN A 43 -3.21 2.15 3.89
N TYR A 44 -4.44 2.39 3.44
CA TYR A 44 -5.54 2.80 4.32
C TYR A 44 -6.18 1.57 4.99
N PRO A 45 -6.32 1.52 6.33
CA PRO A 45 -7.14 0.52 7.00
C PRO A 45 -8.62 0.70 6.64
N ALA A 46 -9.43 -0.34 6.81
CA ALA A 46 -10.82 -0.38 6.31
C ALA A 46 -11.66 0.84 6.77
N ASP A 47 -11.65 1.19 8.05
CA ASP A 47 -12.46 2.30 8.57
C ASP A 47 -12.09 3.66 7.98
N LEU A 48 -10.79 3.87 7.75
CA LEU A 48 -10.30 5.12 7.18
C LEU A 48 -10.47 5.13 5.65
N ALA A 49 -10.32 3.97 5.00
CA ALA A 49 -10.61 3.81 3.58
C ALA A 49 -12.07 4.12 3.29
N ARG A 50 -13.01 3.66 4.12
CA ARG A 50 -14.44 3.96 4.00
C ARG A 50 -14.68 5.47 4.02
N GLN A 51 -14.17 6.16 5.03
CA GLN A 51 -14.28 7.62 5.14
C GLN A 51 -13.66 8.34 3.93
N ALA A 52 -12.50 7.88 3.45
CA ALA A 52 -11.83 8.48 2.30
C ALA A 52 -12.66 8.32 1.02
N ILE A 53 -13.19 7.12 0.79
CA ILE A 53 -14.04 6.79 -0.36
C ILE A 53 -15.33 7.63 -0.32
N ASP A 54 -15.99 7.70 0.84
CA ASP A 54 -17.23 8.46 1.01
C ASP A 54 -17.01 9.96 0.72
N ILE A 55 -15.91 10.55 1.23
CA ILE A 55 -15.59 11.95 0.96
C ILE A 55 -15.32 12.19 -0.55
N LEU A 56 -14.59 11.28 -1.20
CA LEU A 56 -14.28 11.37 -2.63
C LEU A 56 -15.54 11.24 -3.50
N GLU A 57 -16.46 10.34 -3.12
CA GLU A 57 -17.77 10.19 -3.74
C GLU A 57 -18.61 11.47 -3.59
N ASP A 58 -18.67 12.05 -2.38
CA ASP A 58 -19.36 13.32 -2.10
C ASP A 58 -18.79 14.50 -2.91
N LEU A 59 -17.48 14.51 -3.16
CA LEU A 59 -16.81 15.53 -3.98
C LEU A 59 -17.06 15.33 -5.48
N GLY A 60 -17.55 14.18 -5.92
CA GLY A 60 -17.73 13.83 -7.34
C GLY A 60 -16.46 13.35 -8.04
N THR A 61 -15.45 12.91 -7.28
CA THR A 61 -14.22 12.31 -7.80
C THR A 61 -14.06 10.91 -7.19
N PRO A 62 -14.78 9.88 -7.66
CA PRO A 62 -14.78 8.55 -7.04
C PRO A 62 -13.37 7.94 -6.93
N CYS A 63 -13.11 7.29 -5.81
CA CYS A 63 -11.88 6.52 -5.61
C CYS A 63 -11.87 5.31 -6.55
N LEU A 64 -10.94 5.26 -7.51
CA LEU A 64 -10.91 4.17 -8.48
C LEU A 64 -10.30 2.90 -7.87
N ILE A 65 -9.25 3.05 -7.05
CA ILE A 65 -8.40 1.93 -6.68
C ILE A 65 -7.71 2.11 -5.32
N HIS A 66 -7.62 1.01 -4.57
CA HIS A 66 -6.80 0.88 -3.38
C HIS A 66 -5.57 0.01 -3.66
N GLN A 67 -4.40 0.40 -3.16
CA GLN A 67 -3.16 -0.39 -3.26
C GLN A 67 -2.69 -0.85 -1.88
N PRO A 68 -3.11 -2.05 -1.41
CA PRO A 68 -2.66 -2.60 -0.15
C PRO A 68 -1.48 -3.58 -0.30
N LYS A 69 -0.71 -3.75 0.79
CA LYS A 69 0.28 -4.83 0.89
C LYS A 69 -0.47 -6.14 1.10
N TYR A 70 -0.32 -7.10 0.19
CA TYR A 70 -1.02 -8.37 0.27
C TYR A 70 -0.17 -9.51 -0.28
N SER A 71 0.01 -10.56 0.52
CA SER A 71 0.80 -11.76 0.20
C SER A 71 0.39 -12.91 1.12
N LEU A 72 0.93 -14.12 0.91
CA LEU A 72 0.69 -15.24 1.84
C LEU A 72 1.09 -14.93 3.30
N PHE A 73 2.04 -14.02 3.53
CA PHE A 73 2.47 -13.61 4.88
C PHE A 73 1.75 -12.37 5.42
N GLU A 74 1.06 -11.61 4.57
CA GLU A 74 0.48 -10.31 4.91
C GLU A 74 -0.96 -10.29 4.45
N ARG A 75 -1.88 -10.61 5.37
CA ARG A 75 -3.28 -10.91 5.06
C ARG A 75 -4.29 -9.97 5.73
N TRP A 76 -3.82 -8.88 6.34
CA TRP A 76 -4.66 -7.89 7.06
C TRP A 76 -5.81 -7.32 6.23
N VAL A 77 -5.68 -7.31 4.89
CA VAL A 77 -6.71 -6.80 3.97
C VAL A 77 -7.98 -7.66 3.97
N GLU A 78 -7.85 -8.94 4.35
CA GLU A 78 -8.97 -9.88 4.43
C GLU A 78 -9.89 -9.56 5.62
N ASP A 79 -9.38 -8.85 6.62
CA ASP A 79 -10.12 -8.38 7.79
C ASP A 79 -10.98 -7.14 7.46
N GLY A 80 -11.82 -7.26 6.44
CA GLY A 80 -12.86 -6.29 6.09
C GLY A 80 -12.51 -5.30 4.99
N LEU A 81 -11.23 -5.02 4.69
CA LEU A 81 -10.89 -4.09 3.61
C LEU A 81 -11.39 -4.61 2.26
N LEU A 82 -11.12 -5.87 1.90
CA LEU A 82 -11.58 -6.42 0.61
C LEU A 82 -13.10 -6.39 0.46
N ALA A 83 -13.84 -6.68 1.54
CA ALA A 83 -15.30 -6.60 1.54
C ALA A 83 -15.80 -5.16 1.31
N LEU A 84 -15.19 -4.18 1.98
CA LEU A 84 -15.46 -2.76 1.77
C LEU A 84 -15.19 -2.33 0.33
N LEU A 85 -14.04 -2.73 -0.24
CA LEU A 85 -13.70 -2.35 -1.61
C LEU A 85 -14.70 -2.92 -2.62
N GLN A 86 -15.15 -4.16 -2.42
CA GLN A 86 -16.20 -4.78 -3.22
C GLN A 86 -17.55 -4.05 -3.06
N GLU A 87 -17.94 -3.71 -1.82
CA GLU A 87 -19.16 -2.94 -1.51
C GLU A 87 -19.18 -1.58 -2.23
N LYS A 88 -18.04 -0.88 -2.23
CA LYS A 88 -17.89 0.46 -2.79
C LYS A 88 -17.52 0.49 -4.28
N GLY A 89 -17.35 -0.66 -4.92
CA GLY A 89 -16.94 -0.74 -6.33
C GLY A 89 -15.52 -0.22 -6.60
N VAL A 90 -14.63 -0.26 -5.60
CA VAL A 90 -13.24 0.20 -5.68
C VAL A 90 -12.32 -0.97 -6.02
N GLY A 91 -11.44 -0.80 -7.01
CA GLY A 91 -10.46 -1.83 -7.38
C GLY A 91 -9.41 -2.06 -6.30
N SER A 92 -8.76 -3.22 -6.30
CA SER A 92 -7.61 -3.52 -5.44
C SER A 92 -6.41 -3.96 -6.26
N ILE A 93 -5.25 -3.32 -6.05
CA ILE A 93 -3.96 -3.72 -6.66
C ILE A 93 -2.96 -4.06 -5.56
N ALA A 94 -2.74 -5.35 -5.36
CA ALA A 94 -1.80 -5.84 -4.34
C ALA A 94 -0.35 -5.46 -4.68
N PHE A 95 0.39 -4.97 -3.69
CA PHE A 95 1.85 -4.82 -3.81
C PHE A 95 2.61 -5.75 -2.86
N SER A 96 3.88 -6.00 -3.19
CA SER A 96 4.75 -6.98 -2.52
C SER A 96 4.18 -8.41 -2.42
N PRO A 97 3.57 -8.97 -3.48
CA PRO A 97 2.94 -10.30 -3.42
C PRO A 97 3.94 -11.42 -3.10
N LEU A 98 5.21 -11.24 -3.47
CA LEU A 98 6.28 -12.21 -3.20
C LEU A 98 7.06 -11.93 -1.90
N ALA A 99 6.55 -11.02 -1.05
CA ALA A 99 7.18 -10.63 0.21
C ALA A 99 8.68 -10.31 0.09
N GLY A 100 9.07 -9.60 -0.98
CA GLY A 100 10.47 -9.26 -1.22
C GLY A 100 11.35 -10.43 -1.71
N GLY A 101 10.72 -11.47 -2.27
CA GLY A 101 11.37 -12.70 -2.76
C GLY A 101 11.32 -13.86 -1.76
N GLN A 102 10.79 -13.65 -0.55
CA GLN A 102 10.66 -14.73 0.45
C GLN A 102 9.68 -15.83 0.03
N LEU A 103 8.69 -15.49 -0.78
CA LEU A 103 7.75 -16.46 -1.36
C LEU A 103 8.25 -16.97 -2.73
N THR A 104 9.56 -17.16 -2.85
CA THR A 104 10.26 -17.72 -4.03
C THR A 104 11.42 -18.59 -3.56
N ASP A 105 12.05 -19.31 -4.48
CA ASP A 105 13.21 -20.17 -4.15
C ASP A 105 14.48 -19.38 -3.79
N ARG A 106 14.48 -18.05 -3.99
CA ARG A 106 15.66 -17.18 -3.93
C ARG A 106 16.44 -17.28 -2.60
N TYR A 107 15.76 -17.59 -1.50
CA TYR A 107 16.37 -17.63 -0.17
C TYR A 107 16.42 -19.03 0.46
N LEU A 108 16.07 -20.10 -0.29
CA LEU A 108 16.06 -21.46 0.25
C LEU A 108 17.47 -21.96 0.63
N ASN A 109 18.50 -21.50 -0.07
CA ASN A 109 19.89 -21.93 0.11
C ASN A 109 20.79 -20.85 0.74
N GLY A 110 20.20 -19.91 1.48
CA GLY A 110 20.91 -18.77 2.09
C GLY A 110 20.57 -17.43 1.43
N ILE A 111 21.37 -16.40 1.68
CA ILE A 111 21.13 -15.03 1.20
C ILE A 111 22.10 -14.72 0.06
N PRO A 112 21.62 -14.61 -1.19
CA PRO A 112 22.48 -14.21 -2.31
C PRO A 112 23.00 -12.78 -2.14
N GLU A 113 24.25 -12.51 -2.53
CA GLU A 113 24.89 -11.19 -2.38
C GLU A 113 24.21 -10.08 -3.20
N ASP A 114 23.65 -10.44 -4.35
CA ASP A 114 22.88 -9.55 -5.23
C ASP A 114 21.41 -9.39 -4.79
N SER A 115 21.01 -10.03 -3.68
CA SER A 115 19.62 -10.02 -3.22
C SER A 115 19.24 -8.73 -2.49
N ARG A 116 17.94 -8.44 -2.48
CA ARG A 116 17.38 -7.32 -1.71
C ARG A 116 17.62 -7.45 -0.20
N ALA A 117 17.76 -8.68 0.31
CA ALA A 117 18.11 -8.91 1.72
C ALA A 117 19.58 -8.57 2.02
N ALA A 118 20.49 -8.75 1.04
CA ALA A 118 21.89 -8.37 1.17
C ALA A 118 22.13 -6.86 0.99
N SER A 119 21.25 -6.17 0.25
CA SER A 119 21.40 -4.74 -0.09
C SER A 119 21.06 -3.75 1.06
N GLY A 120 21.04 -4.19 2.33
CA GLY A 120 20.69 -3.34 3.47
C GLY A 120 19.24 -2.84 3.47
N SER A 121 18.31 -3.58 2.86
CA SER A 121 16.89 -3.20 2.78
C SER A 121 16.27 -2.99 4.15
N ARG A 122 15.57 -1.87 4.35
CA ARG A 122 14.77 -1.63 5.58
C ARG A 122 13.61 -2.63 5.72
N PHE A 123 13.18 -3.23 4.61
CA PHE A 123 11.99 -4.07 4.51
C PHE A 123 12.30 -5.58 4.52
N LEU A 124 13.56 -5.97 4.33
CA LEU A 124 14.02 -7.36 4.37
C LEU A 124 15.29 -7.41 5.19
N LYS A 125 15.19 -8.00 6.37
CA LYS A 125 16.31 -8.12 7.29
C LYS A 125 16.76 -9.56 7.35
N THR A 126 18.07 -9.75 7.50
CA THR A 126 18.60 -11.06 7.84
C THR A 126 18.11 -11.46 9.24
N ARG A 127 18.08 -12.76 9.53
CA ARG A 127 17.71 -13.28 10.86
C ARG A 127 18.58 -12.67 11.97
N THR A 128 19.85 -12.39 11.67
CA THR A 128 20.81 -11.74 12.58
C THR A 128 20.40 -10.30 12.89
N ASP A 129 19.97 -9.55 11.88
CA ASP A 129 19.55 -8.15 12.05
C ASP A 129 18.23 -8.03 12.81
N TYR A 130 17.30 -8.97 12.61
CA TYR A 130 16.05 -9.03 13.35
C TYR A 130 16.27 -9.25 14.86
N ARG A 131 17.14 -10.21 15.23
CA ARG A 131 17.49 -10.49 16.63
C ARG A 131 18.18 -9.30 17.29
N ARG A 132 19.13 -8.64 16.59
CA ARG A 132 19.83 -7.45 17.12
C ARG A 132 18.90 -6.28 17.41
N GLN A 133 17.86 -6.07 16.59
CA GLN A 133 16.95 -4.94 16.77
C GLN A 133 15.80 -5.20 17.73
N THR A 134 15.33 -6.45 17.83
CA THR A 134 14.10 -6.76 18.61
C THR A 134 14.35 -7.55 19.88
N GLY A 135 15.53 -8.15 20.06
CA GLY A 135 15.83 -9.05 21.16
C GLY A 135 15.05 -10.38 21.12
N LYS A 136 14.26 -10.63 20.06
CA LYS A 136 13.39 -11.81 19.92
C LYS A 136 13.90 -12.75 18.82
N SER A 137 13.69 -14.05 19.00
CA SER A 137 13.79 -15.04 17.91
C SER A 137 12.77 -14.72 16.81
N SER A 138 13.12 -14.98 15.56
CA SER A 138 12.28 -14.69 14.40
C SER A 138 11.04 -15.60 14.40
N PRO A 139 9.84 -15.13 13.99
CA PRO A 139 8.60 -15.90 14.06
C PRO A 139 8.45 -17.03 13.02
N VAL A 140 9.50 -17.31 12.24
CA VAL A 140 9.50 -18.37 11.23
C VAL A 140 10.48 -19.46 11.70
N GLU A 141 9.94 -20.45 12.40
CA GLU A 141 10.50 -21.80 12.48
C GLU A 141 9.75 -22.71 11.51
#